data_AF-A0A529NUE9-F1
#
_entry.id   AF-A0A529NUE9-F1
#
_cell.length_a   1.000
_cell.length_b   1.000
_cell.length_c   1.000
_cell.angle_alpha   90.00
_cell.angle_beta   90.00
_cell.angle_gamma   90.00
#
_symmetry.space_group_name_H-M   'P 1'
#
loop_
_entity.id
_entity.type
_entity.pdbx_description
1 polymer ?
#
loop_
_entity_poly.entity_id
_entity_poly.type
_entity_poly.pdbx_seq_one_letter_code
_entity_poly.pdbx_strand_id
1 'polypeptide(L)' 'MPIQFKALPTDDVRTLQRGGADAYGHKPERQISDGDGVPCRHCLKNVGAGEAYLVLAYRPFPELQPYAETGPIFLHAQE' A
#
# COMPACT_ATOMS: atom_id res chain seq x y z
N MET A 1 6.49 21.84 17.03
CA MET A 1 5.41 21.08 16.37
C MET A 1 5.97 19.76 15.87
N PRO A 2 5.54 18.61 16.39
CA PRO A 2 5.95 17.31 15.84
C PRO A 2 5.20 17.04 14.52
N ILE A 3 5.89 16.41 13.56
CA ILE A 3 5.28 15.86 12.34
C ILE A 3 4.73 14.47 12.68
N GLN A 4 3.52 14.16 12.22
CA GLN A 4 2.90 12.84 12.41
C GLN A 4 2.65 12.17 11.05
N PHE A 5 3.15 10.94 10.92
CA PHE A 5 2.83 10.06 9.80
C PHE A 5 1.66 9.15 10.19
N LYS A 6 0.63 9.09 9.34
CA LYS A 6 -0.55 8.22 9.57
C LYS A 6 -0.52 7.04 8.62
N ALA A 7 -0.56 5.84 9.17
CA ALA A 7 -0.72 4.59 8.42
C ALA A 7 -2.07 4.56 7.68
N LEU A 8 -2.18 3.72 6.65
CA LEU A 8 -3.48 3.38 6.06
C LEU A 8 -4.37 2.64 7.07
N PRO A 9 -5.70 2.74 6.95
CA PRO A 9 -6.62 1.95 7.76
C PRO A 9 -6.33 0.46 7.59
N THR A 10 -6.34 -0.28 8.70
CA THR A 10 -5.97 -1.70 8.69
C THR A 10 -6.96 -2.52 7.86
N ASP A 11 -8.27 -2.24 7.95
CA ASP A 11 -9.29 -3.01 7.22
C ASP A 11 -9.16 -2.88 5.69
N ASP A 12 -8.82 -1.69 5.20
CA ASP A 12 -8.53 -1.44 3.78
C ASP A 12 -7.33 -2.28 3.33
N VAL A 13 -6.26 -2.27 4.14
CA VAL A 13 -5.02 -3.02 3.87
C VAL A 13 -5.27 -4.53 3.91
N ARG A 14 -6.07 -5.02 4.87
CA ARG A 14 -6.44 -6.44 4.95
C ARG A 14 -7.22 -6.90 3.73
N THR A 15 -8.12 -6.06 3.22
CA THR A 15 -8.85 -6.35 1.98
C THR A 15 -7.89 -6.54 0.82
N LEU A 16 -6.92 -5.65 0.65
CA LEU A 16 -5.89 -5.74 -0.40
C LEU A 16 -4.97 -6.96 -0.20
N GLN A 17 -4.50 -7.21 1.02
CA GLN A 17 -3.64 -8.35 1.35
C GLN A 17 -4.31 -9.70 1.07
N ARG A 18 -5.63 -9.77 1.21
CA ARG A 18 -6.44 -10.96 0.91
C ARG A 18 -6.82 -11.08 -0.57
N GLY A 19 -6.29 -10.23 -1.44
CA GLY A 19 -6.51 -10.25 -2.88
C GLY A 19 -7.74 -9.48 -3.35
N GLY A 20 -8.25 -8.56 -2.53
CA GLY A 20 -9.23 -7.56 -2.93
C GLY A 20 -8.65 -6.62 -4.00
N ALA A 21 -9.54 -5.92 -4.70
CA ALA A 21 -9.16 -5.08 -5.83
C ALA A 21 -8.61 -3.70 -5.38
N ASP A 22 -7.71 -3.15 -6.19
CA ASP A 22 -7.17 -1.82 -6.06
C ASP A 22 -8.11 -0.73 -6.62
N ALA A 23 -7.65 0.52 -6.68
CA ALA A 23 -8.46 1.65 -7.14
C ALA A 23 -8.98 1.53 -8.59
N TYR A 24 -8.37 0.66 -9.40
CA TYR A 24 -8.77 0.41 -10.80
C TYR A 24 -9.43 -0.95 -11.01
N GLY A 25 -9.71 -1.69 -9.94
CA GLY A 25 -10.34 -3.02 -10.04
C GLY A 25 -9.34 -4.15 -10.31
N HIS A 26 -8.03 -3.88 -10.23
CA HIS A 26 -7.00 -4.89 -10.44
C HIS A 26 -6.59 -5.54 -9.12
N LYS A 27 -6.12 -6.79 -9.17
CA LYS A 27 -5.53 -7.42 -7.99
C LYS A 27 -4.14 -6.84 -7.73
N PRO A 28 -3.75 -6.58 -6.47
CA PRO A 28 -2.39 -6.19 -6.13
C PRO A 28 -1.36 -7.18 -6.66
N GLU A 29 -0.31 -6.67 -7.29
CA GLU A 29 0.81 -7.46 -7.76
C GLU A 29 1.68 -7.89 -6.59
N ARG A 30 2.05 -9.17 -6.53
CA ARG A 30 2.91 -9.70 -5.47
C ARG A 30 4.35 -9.79 -5.94
N GLN A 31 5.28 -9.26 -5.16
CA GLN A 31 6.71 -9.27 -5.43
C GLN A 31 7.50 -9.66 -4.17
N ILE A 32 8.79 -9.96 -4.34
CA ILE A 32 9.74 -10.22 -3.25
C ILE A 32 10.74 -9.08 -3.22
N SER A 33 10.93 -8.45 -2.06
CA SER A 33 11.84 -7.30 -1.92
C SER A 33 13.29 -7.77 -1.95
N ASP A 34 14.15 -6.99 -2.59
CA ASP A 34 15.61 -7.11 -2.51
C ASP A 34 16.19 -6.43 -1.25
N GLY A 35 15.35 -5.76 -0.47
CA GLY A 35 15.68 -5.10 0.79
C GLY A 35 15.88 -3.60 0.71
N ASP A 36 15.77 -2.98 -0.47
CA ASP A 36 15.91 -1.53 -0.63
C ASP A 36 14.70 -0.90 -1.31
N GLY A 37 14.38 0.35 -0.94
CA GLY A 37 13.41 1.17 -1.68
C GLY A 37 11.94 0.75 -1.63
N VAL A 38 11.50 -0.09 -0.69
CA VAL A 38 10.08 -0.52 -0.58
C VAL A 38 9.42 -0.04 0.73
N PRO A 39 8.99 1.25 0.83
CA PRO A 39 8.32 1.78 2.02
C PRO A 39 6.87 1.32 2.12
N CYS A 40 6.56 0.47 3.10
CA CYS A 40 5.21 -0.02 3.36
C CYS A 40 4.32 1.11 3.92
N ARG A 41 3.21 1.40 3.23
CA ARG A 41 2.31 2.51 3.57
C ARG A 41 1.41 2.21 4.79
N HIS A 42 1.33 0.96 5.23
CA HIS A 42 0.62 0.53 6.46
C HIS A 42 1.55 0.44 7.66
N CYS A 43 2.64 -0.32 7.56
CA CYS A 43 3.56 -0.53 8.68
C CYS A 43 4.42 0.71 9.00
N LEU A 44 4.52 1.66 8.06
CA LEU A 44 5.42 2.82 8.12
C LEU A 44 6.89 2.40 8.32
N LYS A 45 7.26 1.28 7.70
CA LYS A 45 8.60 0.68 7.70
C LYS A 45 8.93 0.21 6.29
N ASN A 46 10.21 0.05 5.98
CA ASN A 46 10.60 -0.62 4.73
C ASN A 46 10.33 -2.13 4.83
N VAL A 47 9.99 -2.72 3.69
CA VAL A 47 9.96 -4.18 3.51
C VAL A 47 11.40 -4.69 3.46
N GLY A 48 11.68 -5.76 4.21
CA GLY A 48 13.00 -6.38 4.28
C GLY A 48 13.30 -7.28 3.09
N ALA A 49 14.59 -7.55 2.86
CA ALA A 49 15.04 -8.47 1.82
C ALA A 49 14.42 -9.87 2.01
N GLY A 50 13.91 -10.45 0.93
CA GLY A 50 13.23 -11.76 0.94
C GLY A 50 11.79 -11.72 1.46
N GLU A 51 11.31 -10.59 2.00
CA GLU A 51 9.92 -10.45 2.39
C GLU A 51 9.03 -10.18 1.18
N ALA A 52 7.82 -10.75 1.21
CA ALA A 52 6.84 -10.52 0.17
C ALA A 52 6.10 -9.20 0.40
N TYR A 53 5.89 -8.45 -0.68
CA TYR A 53 5.13 -7.21 -0.68
C TYR A 53 4.16 -7.14 -1.86
N LEU A 54 3.27 -6.16 -1.79
CA LEU A 54 2.26 -5.86 -2.78
C LEU A 54 2.55 -4.49 -3.41
N VAL A 55 2.34 -4.41 -4.72
CA VAL A 55 2.27 -3.17 -5.48
C VAL A 55 0.85 -3.01 -6.01
N LEU A 56 0.25 -1.84 -5.80
CA LEU A 56 -1.13 -1.56 -6.24
C LEU A 56 -1.37 -0.07 -6.46
N ALA A 57 -2.40 0.26 -7.26
CA ALA A 57 -2.87 1.63 -7.42
C ALA A 57 -3.78 2.02 -6.25
N TYR A 58 -3.40 3.08 -5.51
CA TYR A 58 -4.16 3.54 -4.35
C TYR A 58 -4.55 5.01 -4.49
N ARG A 59 -5.81 5.30 -4.14
CA ARG A 59 -6.38 6.64 -4.09
C ARG A 59 -6.75 6.96 -2.64
N PRO A 60 -6.07 7.92 -1.96
CA PRO A 60 -6.35 8.27 -0.56
C PRO A 60 -7.61 9.13 -0.38
N PHE A 61 -8.46 9.23 -1.41
CA PHE A 61 -9.66 10.06 -1.41
C PHE A 61 -10.92 9.18 -1.60
N PRO A 62 -12.01 9.45 -0.86
CA PRO A 62 -13.23 8.65 -0.96
C PRO A 62 -13.98 8.88 -2.28
N GLU A 63 -13.84 10.07 -2.88
CA GLU A 63 -14.54 10.48 -4.09
C GLU A 63 -13.57 10.95 -5.18
N LEU A 64 -14.04 10.90 -6.44
CA LEU A 64 -13.31 11.49 -7.56
C LEU A 64 -13.47 13.00 -7.55
N GLN A 65 -12.35 13.71 -7.46
CA GLN A 65 -12.27 15.17 -7.56
C GLN A 65 -10.95 15.55 -8.26
N PRO A 66 -10.78 16.80 -8.73
CA PRO A 66 -9.63 17.18 -9.58
C PRO A 66 -8.23 16.89 -9.02
N TYR A 67 -8.09 16.86 -7.70
CA TYR A 67 -6.87 16.54 -6.95
C TYR A 67 -6.84 15.10 -6.39
N ALA A 68 -7.80 14.25 -6.77
CA ALA A 68 -7.87 12.87 -6.28
C ALA A 68 -6.88 11.98 -7.03
N GLU A 69 -5.60 12.22 -6.79
CA GLU A 69 -4.52 11.46 -7.39
C GLU A 69 -4.61 9.98 -6.99
N THR A 70 -4.31 9.12 -7.95
CA THR A 70 -4.12 7.68 -7.74
C THR A 70 -2.70 7.35 -8.15
N GLY A 71 -1.93 6.76 -7.24
CA GLY A 71 -0.52 6.45 -7.46
C GLY A 71 -0.17 5.06 -6.91
N PRO A 72 1.00 4.53 -7.30
CA PRO A 72 1.47 3.26 -6.78
C PRO A 72 1.85 3.38 -5.30
N ILE A 73 1.50 2.37 -4.51
CA ILE A 73 1.98 2.21 -3.14
C ILE A 73 2.53 0.80 -2.91
N PHE A 74 3.29 0.64 -1.83
CA PHE A 74 3.77 -0.65 -1.36
C PHE A 74 3.12 -1.04 -0.04
N LEU A 75 2.82 -2.32 0.11
CA LEU A 75 2.34 -2.92 1.37
C LEU A 75 3.09 -4.23 1.63
N HIS A 76 3.46 -4.51 2.88
CA HIS A 76 3.81 -5.88 3.27
C HIS A 76 2.68 -6.82 2.85
N ALA A 77 3.02 -7.99 2.30
CA ALA A 77 2.01 -8.92 1.81
C ALA A 77 1.42 -9.81 2.93
N GLN A 78 1.99 -9.75 4.14
CA GLN A 78 1.56 -10.50 5.31
C GLN A 78 0.85 -9.56 6.31
N GLU A 79 -0.08 -10.13 7.07
CA GLU A 79 -0.86 -9.40 8.08
C GLU A 79 -0.02 -8.98 9.30
#